data_AF-A0A9N9MKV9-F1
#
_entry.id   AF-A0A9N9MKV9-F1
#
_cell.length_a   1.000
_cell.length_b   1.000
_cell.length_c   1.000
_cell.angle_alpha   90.00
_cell.angle_beta   90.00
_cell.angle_gamma   90.00
#
_symmetry.space_group_name_H-M   'P 1'
#
loop_
_entity.id
_entity.type
_entity.pdbx_description
1 polymer ?
#
loop_
_entity_poly.entity_id
_entity_poly.type
_entity_poly.pdbx_seq_one_letter_code
_entity_poly.pdbx_strand_id
1 'polypeptide(L)'
;MKSLAILALCVLFATALSDEIPNKLRQRLRTASEKCQSIPSKAVNEDDMKAYKLSRGEGRRPENLGPHSLCITKEMGWQNEDGTINRELLMREKMRRGETEEKASEMMNRLMKFQKKSNKRLRLPMRNVRKILIPLSTRKLYRPG
;
A
#
# COMPACT_ATOMS: atom_id res chain seq x y z
N MET A 1 8.98 3.52 -1.07
CA MET A 1 8.07 2.89 -0.10
C MET A 1 6.87 3.79 0.25
N LYS A 2 5.93 3.93 -0.70
CA LYS A 2 4.60 4.55 -0.49
C LYS A 2 3.61 3.57 0.19
N SER A 3 4.09 2.36 0.50
CA SER A 3 3.36 1.16 0.88
C SER A 3 2.85 1.14 2.33
N LEU A 4 3.29 2.07 3.18
CA LEU A 4 2.82 2.20 4.58
C LEU A 4 1.48 2.95 4.68
N ALA A 5 1.25 3.95 3.82
CA ALA A 5 -0.04 4.64 3.74
C ALA A 5 -1.15 3.71 3.21
N ILE A 6 -0.77 2.80 2.32
CA ILE A 6 -1.64 1.75 1.76
C ILE A 6 -2.06 0.74 2.84
N LEU A 7 -1.14 0.36 3.72
CA LEU A 7 -1.41 -0.59 4.80
C LEU A 7 -2.37 0.01 5.84
N ALA A 8 -2.23 1.30 6.14
CA ALA A 8 -3.17 2.04 6.99
C ALA A 8 -4.57 2.18 6.35
N LEU A 9 -4.64 2.35 5.02
CA LEU A 9 -5.91 2.30 4.29
C LEU A 9 -6.54 0.90 4.44
N CYS A 10 -5.79 -0.18 4.22
CA CYS A 10 -6.32 -1.54 4.36
C CYS A 10 -6.81 -1.86 5.79
N VAL A 11 -6.10 -1.42 6.84
CA VAL A 11 -6.47 -1.71 8.24
C VAL A 11 -7.68 -0.91 8.70
N LEU A 12 -7.79 0.38 8.34
CA LEU A 12 -8.94 1.23 8.72
C LEU A 12 -10.21 0.89 7.92
N PHE A 13 -10.05 0.37 6.70
CA PHE A 13 -11.17 -0.24 6.00
C PHE A 13 -11.52 -1.59 6.65
N ALA A 14 -10.55 -2.46 6.99
CA ALA A 14 -10.82 -3.77 7.56
C ALA A 14 -11.61 -3.76 8.89
N THR A 15 -11.34 -2.81 9.81
CA THR A 15 -12.07 -2.74 11.09
C THR A 15 -13.53 -2.28 10.96
N ALA A 16 -13.92 -1.73 9.80
CA ALA A 16 -15.30 -1.34 9.48
C ALA A 16 -15.91 -2.23 8.38
N LEU A 17 -15.24 -3.32 8.00
CA LEU A 17 -15.68 -4.32 7.01
C LEU A 17 -16.10 -5.64 7.68
N SER A 18 -16.19 -5.68 9.01
CA SER A 18 -16.64 -6.85 9.77
C SER A 18 -18.15 -7.11 9.63
N ASP A 19 -18.92 -6.10 9.19
CA ASP A 19 -20.26 -6.29 8.64
C ASP A 19 -20.14 -6.38 7.12
N GLU A 20 -20.67 -7.47 6.55
CA GLU A 20 -20.65 -7.88 5.14
C GLU A 20 -20.09 -6.84 4.15
N ILE A 21 -18.91 -7.10 3.59
CA ILE A 21 -18.46 -6.39 2.39
C ILE A 21 -19.56 -6.59 1.32
N PRO A 22 -20.24 -5.54 0.85
CA PRO A 22 -21.34 -5.71 -0.08
C PRO A 22 -20.81 -6.40 -1.34
N ASN A 23 -21.54 -7.40 -1.84
CA ASN A 23 -21.12 -8.19 -3.00
C ASN A 23 -20.69 -7.32 -4.20
N LYS A 24 -21.35 -6.19 -4.41
CA LYS A 24 -20.98 -5.17 -5.41
C LYS A 24 -19.58 -4.59 -5.19
N LEU A 25 -19.18 -4.30 -3.95
CA LEU A 25 -17.82 -3.84 -3.66
C LEU A 25 -16.82 -4.98 -3.87
N ARG A 26 -17.15 -6.19 -3.42
CA ARG A 26 -16.28 -7.37 -3.59
C ARG A 26 -16.00 -7.64 -5.07
N GLN A 27 -17.03 -7.56 -5.92
CA GLN A 27 -16.89 -7.73 -7.36
C GLN A 27 -16.04 -6.62 -7.98
N ARG A 28 -16.26 -5.35 -7.62
CA ARG A 28 -15.43 -4.23 -8.08
C ARG A 28 -13.96 -4.38 -7.69
N LEU A 29 -13.69 -4.79 -6.45
CA LEU A 29 -12.33 -5.05 -5.97
C LEU A 29 -11.68 -6.20 -6.74
N ARG A 30 -12.41 -7.26 -7.03
CA ARG A 30 -11.92 -8.38 -7.84
C ARG A 30 -11.55 -7.92 -9.26
N THR A 31 -12.45 -7.20 -9.92
CA THR A 31 -12.18 -6.66 -11.27
C THR A 31 -10.98 -5.71 -11.27
N ALA A 32 -10.85 -4.83 -10.28
CA ALA A 32 -9.69 -3.96 -10.14
C ALA A 32 -8.40 -4.77 -9.90
N SER A 33 -8.45 -5.80 -9.06
CA SER A 33 -7.32 -6.70 -8.81
C SER A 33 -6.87 -7.43 -10.07
N GLU A 34 -7.81 -7.99 -10.84
CA GLU A 34 -7.55 -8.69 -12.11
C GLU A 34 -6.90 -7.75 -13.15
N LYS A 35 -7.41 -6.53 -13.28
CA LYS A 35 -6.79 -5.49 -14.12
C LYS A 35 -5.38 -5.13 -13.67
N CYS A 36 -5.13 -5.06 -12.37
CA CYS A 36 -3.82 -4.74 -11.85
C CYS A 36 -2.83 -5.91 -11.96
N GLN A 37 -3.35 -7.14 -12.01
CA GLN A 37 -2.58 -8.37 -12.19
C GLN A 37 -2.10 -8.53 -13.65
N SER A 38 -2.81 -7.98 -14.63
CA SER A 38 -2.37 -8.01 -16.04
C SER A 38 -1.21 -7.07 -16.36
N ILE A 39 -0.80 -6.22 -15.40
CA ILE A 39 0.33 -5.30 -15.55
C ILE A 39 1.56 -5.95 -14.89
N PRO A 40 2.61 -6.35 -15.63
CA PRO A 40 3.75 -7.10 -15.08
C PRO A 40 4.46 -6.39 -13.91
N SER A 41 4.61 -5.06 -14.00
CA SER A 41 5.24 -4.25 -12.95
C SER A 41 4.40 -4.06 -11.68
N LYS A 42 3.16 -4.55 -11.69
CA LYS A 42 2.20 -4.47 -10.59
C LYS A 42 1.62 -5.83 -10.21
N ALA A 43 1.94 -6.89 -10.96
CA ALA A 43 1.48 -8.24 -10.69
C ALA A 43 2.12 -8.79 -9.41
N VAL A 44 1.34 -9.48 -8.59
CA VAL A 44 1.86 -10.16 -7.39
C VAL A 44 1.81 -11.66 -7.61
N ASN A 45 2.83 -12.38 -7.14
CA ASN A 45 2.78 -13.82 -7.10
C ASN A 45 1.63 -14.28 -6.17
N GLU A 46 0.73 -15.12 -6.69
CA GLU A 46 -0.47 -15.53 -5.96
C GLU A 46 -0.15 -16.43 -4.76
N ASP A 47 0.89 -17.27 -4.86
CA ASP A 47 1.33 -18.14 -3.77
C ASP A 47 1.95 -17.32 -2.63
N ASP A 48 2.78 -16.34 -2.96
CA ASP A 48 3.32 -15.40 -1.96
C ASP A 48 2.19 -14.62 -1.29
N MET A 49 1.20 -14.16 -2.06
CA MET A 49 0.03 -13.46 -1.52
C MET A 49 -0.80 -14.37 -0.60
N LYS A 50 -0.99 -15.63 -0.97
CA LYS A 50 -1.72 -16.63 -0.19
C LYS A 50 -0.98 -16.94 1.11
N ALA A 51 0.32 -17.20 1.05
CA ALA A 51 1.17 -17.41 2.21
C ALA A 51 1.16 -16.19 3.15
N TYR A 52 1.28 -14.99 2.59
CA TYR A 52 1.21 -13.74 3.35
C TYR A 52 -0.14 -13.57 4.07
N LYS A 53 -1.26 -13.87 3.41
CA LYS A 53 -2.60 -13.86 4.03
C LYS A 53 -2.73 -14.90 5.14
N LEU A 54 -2.28 -16.14 4.90
CA LEU A 54 -2.34 -17.22 5.90
C LEU A 54 -1.50 -16.90 7.14
N SER A 55 -0.36 -16.24 6.95
CA SER A 55 0.49 -15.76 8.05
C SER A 55 -0.05 -14.54 8.78
N ARG A 56 -1.28 -14.07 8.48
CA ARG A 56 -1.87 -12.84 9.02
C ARG A 56 -0.97 -11.60 8.86
N GLY A 57 -0.13 -11.60 7.83
CA GLY A 57 0.78 -10.51 7.52
C GLY A 57 2.14 -10.56 8.23
N GLU A 58 2.43 -11.59 9.01
CA GLU A 58 3.73 -11.81 9.67
C GLU A 58 4.77 -12.48 8.77
N GLY A 59 4.31 -13.17 7.72
CA GLY A 59 5.15 -13.85 6.75
C GLY A 59 5.84 -12.90 5.77
N ARG A 60 6.59 -13.49 4.84
CA ARG A 60 7.30 -12.73 3.80
C ARG A 60 6.31 -11.88 3.00
N ARG A 61 6.55 -10.57 2.99
CA ARG A 61 5.77 -9.63 2.19
C ARG A 61 6.05 -9.86 0.70
N PRO A 62 5.01 -10.02 -0.15
CA PRO A 62 5.20 -10.11 -1.59
C PRO A 62 5.85 -8.84 -2.15
N GLU A 63 6.81 -9.00 -3.06
CA GLU A 63 7.65 -7.91 -3.58
C GLU A 63 6.81 -6.77 -4.18
N ASN A 64 5.80 -7.12 -4.99
CA ASN A 64 4.93 -6.16 -5.67
C ASN A 64 3.65 -5.81 -4.90
N LEU A 65 3.51 -6.21 -3.62
CA LEU A 65 2.30 -5.91 -2.84
C LEU A 65 1.98 -4.42 -2.80
N GLY A 66 3.00 -3.57 -2.64
CA GLY A 66 2.83 -2.10 -2.61
C GLY A 66 2.29 -1.53 -3.94
N PRO A 67 3.00 -1.74 -5.07
CA PRO A 67 2.54 -1.35 -6.40
C PRO A 67 1.16 -1.90 -6.78
N HIS A 68 0.87 -3.16 -6.45
CA HIS A 68 -0.41 -3.79 -6.73
C HIS A 68 -1.56 -3.14 -5.97
N SER A 69 -1.40 -2.97 -4.65
CA SER A 69 -2.41 -2.30 -3.84
C SER A 69 -2.62 -0.85 -4.27
N LEU A 70 -1.55 -0.13 -4.67
CA LEU A 70 -1.67 1.22 -5.22
C LEU A 70 -2.54 1.23 -6.48
N CYS A 71 -2.29 0.29 -7.39
CA CYS A 71 -3.08 0.11 -8.60
C CYS A 71 -4.57 -0.10 -8.30
N ILE A 72 -4.89 -1.03 -7.40
CA ILE A 72 -6.28 -1.30 -7.01
C ILE A 72 -6.93 -0.05 -6.44
N THR A 73 -6.25 0.67 -5.55
CA THR A 73 -6.81 1.89 -4.96
C THR A 73 -7.07 3.01 -5.97
N LYS A 74 -6.26 3.10 -7.03
CA LYS A 74 -6.48 4.03 -8.15
C LYS A 74 -7.64 3.60 -9.03
N GLU A 75 -7.70 2.33 -9.42
CA GLU A 75 -8.82 1.77 -10.20
C GLU A 75 -10.17 1.91 -9.47
N MET A 76 -10.15 1.85 -8.14
CA MET A 76 -11.33 2.07 -7.30
C MET A 76 -11.71 3.55 -7.14
N GLY A 77 -10.84 4.48 -7.56
CA GLY A 77 -11.00 5.93 -7.37
C GLY A 77 -10.76 6.39 -5.93
N TRP A 78 -10.24 5.52 -5.05
CA TRP A 78 -9.97 5.84 -3.64
C TRP A 78 -8.73 6.71 -3.47
N GLN A 79 -7.81 6.62 -4.44
CA GLN A 79 -6.66 7.50 -4.56
C GLN A 79 -6.69 8.20 -5.92
N ASN A 80 -6.33 9.48 -5.91
CA ASN A 80 -6.15 10.29 -7.10
C ASN A 80 -4.86 9.87 -7.85
N GLU A 81 -4.66 10.43 -9.05
CA GLU A 81 -3.50 10.11 -9.88
C GLU A 81 -2.16 10.47 -9.24
N ASP A 82 -2.13 11.53 -8.44
CA ASP A 82 -0.98 11.96 -7.65
C ASP A 82 -0.69 11.07 -6.42
N GLY A 83 -1.55 10.07 -6.16
CA GLY A 83 -1.48 9.19 -4.99
C GLY A 83 -2.01 9.83 -3.70
N THR A 84 -2.73 10.96 -3.80
CA THR A 84 -3.50 11.51 -2.68
C THR A 84 -4.80 10.78 -2.48
N ILE A 85 -5.30 10.81 -1.24
CA ILE A 85 -6.55 10.16 -0.89
C ILE A 85 -7.71 10.99 -1.46
N ASN A 86 -8.64 10.35 -2.18
CA ASN A 86 -9.86 10.99 -2.64
C ASN A 86 -10.86 11.08 -1.48
N ARG A 87 -10.74 12.14 -0.67
CA ARG A 87 -11.55 12.33 0.54
C ARG A 87 -13.04 12.34 0.24
N GLU A 88 -13.47 13.05 -0.81
CA GLU A 88 -14.89 13.23 -1.14
C GLU A 88 -15.56 11.90 -1.49
N LEU A 89 -14.91 11.09 -2.33
CA LEU A 89 -15.43 9.79 -2.72
C LEU A 89 -15.51 8.84 -1.52
N LEU A 90 -14.48 8.82 -0.66
CA LEU A 90 -14.48 7.93 0.51
C LEU A 90 -15.47 8.38 1.59
N MET A 91 -15.65 9.69 1.79
CA MET A 91 -16.71 10.22 2.65
C MET A 91 -18.09 9.77 2.16
N ARG A 92 -18.36 9.91 0.86
CA ARG A 92 -19.63 9.49 0.24
C ARG A 92 -19.86 7.98 0.41
N GLU A 93 -18.85 7.15 0.17
CA GLU A 93 -18.98 5.70 0.33
C GLU A 93 -19.18 5.27 1.80
N LYS A 94 -18.60 6.00 2.76
CA LYS A 94 -18.82 5.75 4.19
C LYS A 94 -20.23 6.16 4.63
N MET A 95 -20.67 7.35 4.26
CA MET A 95 -22.03 7.82 4.56
C MET A 95 -23.09 6.92 3.92
N ARG A 96 -22.88 6.47 2.68
CA ARG A 96 -23.78 5.52 2.00
C ARG A 96 -23.92 4.18 2.74
N ARG A 97 -22.95 3.83 3.60
CA ARG A 97 -22.96 2.62 4.43
C ARG A 97 -23.57 2.85 5.82
N GLY A 98 -24.12 4.03 6.08
CA GLY A 98 -24.76 4.35 7.36
C GLY A 98 -23.81 4.89 8.43
N GLU A 99 -22.55 5.20 8.09
CA GLU A 99 -21.64 5.88 9.01
C GLU A 99 -22.05 7.35 9.19
N THR A 100 -21.93 7.88 10.41
CA THR A 100 -22.18 9.29 10.67
C THR A 100 -21.13 10.17 10.00
N GLU A 101 -21.51 11.39 9.65
CA GLU A 101 -20.58 12.37 9.07
C GLU A 101 -19.36 12.60 9.95
N GLU A 102 -19.56 12.67 11.26
CA GLU A 102 -18.49 12.86 12.26
C GLU A 102 -17.50 11.70 12.24
N LYS A 103 -17.99 10.45 12.30
CA LYS A 103 -17.13 9.24 12.26
C LYS A 103 -16.41 9.13 10.94
N ALA A 104 -17.11 9.36 9.83
CA ALA A 104 -16.51 9.35 8.49
C ALA A 104 -15.40 10.40 8.38
N SER A 105 -15.66 11.63 8.85
CA SER A 105 -14.68 12.73 8.85
C SER A 105 -13.47 12.40 9.72
N GLU A 106 -13.68 11.83 10.90
CA GLU A 106 -12.60 11.40 11.79
C GLU A 106 -11.70 10.34 11.12
N MET A 107 -12.31 9.32 10.51
CA MET A 107 -11.59 8.29 9.76
C MET A 107 -10.75 8.91 8.63
N MET A 108 -11.32 9.85 7.86
CA MET A 108 -10.59 10.52 6.79
C MET A 108 -9.44 11.38 7.32
N ASN A 109 -9.64 12.10 8.43
CA ASN A 109 -8.60 12.91 9.04
C ASN A 109 -7.42 12.05 9.54
N ARG A 110 -7.72 10.87 10.13
CA ARG A 110 -6.69 9.89 10.51
C ARG A 110 -5.90 9.44 9.27
N LEU A 111 -6.59 9.04 8.21
CA LEU A 111 -5.96 8.60 6.95
C LEU A 111 -5.06 9.68 6.34
N MET A 112 -5.54 10.92 6.25
CA MET A 112 -4.77 12.04 5.72
C MET A 112 -3.55 12.36 6.59
N LYS A 113 -3.68 12.30 7.93
CA LYS A 113 -2.55 12.49 8.86
C LYS A 113 -1.47 11.44 8.65
N PHE A 114 -1.84 10.17 8.45
CA PHE A 114 -0.90 9.09 8.12
C PHE A 114 -0.22 9.31 6.77
N GLN A 115 -0.96 9.73 5.75
CA GLN A 115 -0.41 10.03 4.44
C GLN A 115 0.60 11.19 4.52
N LYS A 116 0.25 12.30 5.20
CA LYS A 116 1.14 13.45 5.41
C LYS A 116 2.40 13.08 6.17
N LYS A 117 2.30 12.27 7.22
CA LYS A 117 3.45 11.76 8.00
C LYS A 117 4.36 10.87 7.15
N SER A 118 3.77 10.00 6.33
CA SER A 118 4.50 9.12 5.41
C SER A 118 5.24 9.91 4.32
N ASN A 119 4.59 10.92 3.74
CA ASN A 119 5.21 11.82 2.77
C ASN A 119 6.31 12.70 3.38
N LYS A 120 6.15 13.15 4.63
CA LYS A 120 7.19 13.92 5.34
C LYS A 120 8.44 13.07 5.62
N ARG A 121 8.28 11.79 5.98
CA ARG A 121 9.42 10.87 6.13
C ARG A 121 10.16 10.61 4.80
N LEU A 122 9.46 10.67 3.68
CA LEU A 122 10.05 10.60 2.32
C LEU A 122 10.77 11.90 1.90
N ARG A 123 10.52 13.03 2.58
CA ARG A 123 11.17 14.33 2.36
C ARG A 123 12.30 14.64 3.35
N LEU A 124 12.77 13.68 4.14
CA LEU A 124 14.05 13.88 4.82
C LEU A 124 15.14 13.88 3.75
N PRO A 125 15.98 14.92 3.68
CA PRO A 125 17.01 15.01 2.66
C PRO A 125 17.93 13.80 2.80
N MET A 126 18.19 13.13 1.67
CA MET A 126 19.33 12.24 1.47
C MET A 126 20.65 13.04 1.65
N ARG A 127 20.94 13.49 2.87
CA ARG A 127 22.24 14.02 3.29
C ARG A 127 22.90 12.96 4.16
N ASN A 128 23.38 11.88 3.54
CA ASN A 128 24.54 11.07 3.97
C ASN A 128 24.66 9.76 3.17
N VAL A 129 24.66 9.81 1.83
CA VAL A 129 25.09 8.67 1.00
C VAL A 129 26.35 9.02 0.17
N ARG A 130 27.16 9.97 0.65
CA ARG A 130 28.46 10.34 0.03
C ARG A 130 29.68 10.06 0.92
N LYS A 131 29.63 9.02 1.77
CA LYS A 131 30.81 8.53 2.49
C LYS A 131 30.91 6.99 2.50
N ILE A 132 30.67 6.34 1.36
CA ILE A 132 31.25 5.02 1.08
C ILE A 132 31.57 5.00 -0.41
N LEU A 133 32.68 5.64 -0.76
CA LEU A 133 33.17 5.71 -2.13
C LEU A 133 34.70 5.78 -2.09
N ILE A 134 35.33 4.64 -1.82
CA ILE A 134 36.74 4.32 -2.18
C ILE A 134 36.80 2.77 -2.35
N PRO A 135 37.67 2.19 -3.18
CA PRO A 135 37.30 1.67 -4.50
C PRO A 135 37.61 0.17 -4.67
N LEU A 136 37.06 -0.41 -5.74
CA LEU A 136 37.58 -1.63 -6.35
C LEU A 136 39.06 -1.46 -6.75
N SER A 137 39.91 -2.39 -6.31
CA SER A 137 41.12 -2.91 -6.99
C SER A 137 42.28 -3.09 -6.00
N THR A 138 42.59 -4.35 -5.63
CA THR A 138 43.82 -5.05 -6.10
C THR A 138 43.89 -6.46 -5.51
N ARG A 139 44.08 -7.43 -6.42
CA ARG A 139 44.78 -8.73 -6.33
C ARG A 139 45.49 -9.05 -5.00
N LYS A 140 45.31 -10.27 -4.49
CA LYS A 140 46.34 -11.34 -4.55
C LYS A 140 45.81 -12.68 -4.02
N LEU A 141 46.10 -13.73 -4.80
CA LEU A 141 46.09 -15.14 -4.42
C LEU A 141 46.96 -15.39 -3.18
N TYR A 142 46.49 -16.20 -2.24
CA TYR A 142 47.39 -16.93 -1.33
C TYR A 142 46.71 -18.21 -0.79
N ARG A 143 47.24 -19.38 -1.22
CA ARG A 143 47.21 -20.67 -0.49
C ARG A 143 48.35 -20.65 0.51
N PRO A 144 48.21 -21.34 1.65
CA PRO A 144 48.98 -22.57 1.87
C PRO A 144 48.07 -23.63 2.55
N GLY A 145 48.36 -24.92 2.59
CA GLY A 145 49.60 -25.68 2.49
C GLY A 145 49.38 -26.85 3.44
#